data_AF-A0A934DX29-F1
#
_entry.id   AF-A0A934DX29-F1
#
_cell.length_a   1.000
_cell.length_b   1.000
_cell.length_c   1.000
_cell.angle_alpha   90.00
_cell.angle_beta   90.00
_cell.angle_gamma   90.00
#
_symmetry.space_group_name_H-M   'P 1'
#
loop_
_entity.id
_entity.type
_entity.pdbx_description
1 polymer ?
#
loop_
_entity_poly.entity_id
_entity_poly.type
_entity_poly.pdbx_seq_one_letter_code
_entity_poly.pdbx_strand_id
1 'polypeptide(L)' 'APVRLGDTITAEVEVLEIVENKRIRLKTTATNQDGVVVTEGEALVMPPRER' A
#
# COMPACT_ATOMS: atom_id res chain seq x y z
N ALA A 1 -4.31 13.90 4.95
CA ALA A 1 -3.63 15.23 4.84
C ALA A 1 -3.34 15.52 3.37
N PRO A 2 -3.34 16.77 2.89
CA PRO A 2 -3.03 17.07 1.49
C PRO A 2 -1.54 16.91 1.21
N VAL A 3 -1.20 16.16 0.16
CA VAL A 3 0.18 16.01 -0.35
C VAL A 3 0.50 17.18 -1.28
N ARG A 4 1.73 17.69 -1.22
CA ARG A 4 2.21 18.78 -2.08
C ARG A 4 3.30 18.29 -3.04
N LEU A 5 3.48 19.03 -4.13
CA LEU A 5 4.59 18.79 -5.05
C LEU A 5 5.92 18.98 -4.31
N GLY A 6 6.78 17.96 -4.38
CA GLY A 6 8.06 17.91 -3.68
C GLY A 6 8.05 17.09 -2.38
N ASP A 7 6.88 16.66 -1.89
CA ASP A 7 6.81 15.75 -0.74
C ASP A 7 7.35 14.36 -1.10
N THR A 8 8.06 13.74 -0.16
CA THR A 8 8.46 12.34 -0.26
C THR A 8 7.46 11.50 0.50
N ILE A 9 6.80 10.58 -0.20
CA ILE A 9 5.81 9.69 0.38
C ILE A 9 6.39 8.28 0.47
N THR A 10 6.39 7.71 1.66
CA THR A 10 6.75 6.32 1.92
C THR A 10 5.48 5.50 2.00
N ALA A 11 5.38 4.45 1.18
CA ALA A 11 4.25 3.52 1.22
C ALA A 11 4.70 2.20 1.86
N GLU A 12 4.04 1.85 2.96
CA GLU A 12 4.19 0.56 3.62
C GLU A 12 2.98 -0.31 3.29
N VAL A 13 3.24 -1.58 3.00
CA VAL A 13 2.21 -2.53 2.59
C VAL A 13 2.30 -3.77 3.47
N GLU A 14 1.17 -4.15 4.06
CA GLU A 14 1.02 -5.32 4.90
C GLU A 14 0.10 -6.34 4.22
N VAL A 15 0.54 -7.60 4.19
CA VAL A 15 -0.29 -8.71 3.68
C VAL A 15 -1.30 -9.08 4.76
N LEU A 16 -2.57 -8.73 4.52
CA LEU A 16 -3.65 -9.09 5.44
C LEU A 16 -4.09 -10.54 5.24
N GLU A 17 -4.27 -10.94 3.98
CA GLU A 17 -4.85 -12.24 3.64
C GLU A 17 -4.42 -12.72 2.26
N ILE A 18 -4.14 -14.02 2.13
CA ILE A 18 -4.01 -14.70 0.84
C ILE A 18 -5.36 -15.33 0.51
N VAL A 19 -6.01 -14.80 -0.51
CA VAL A 19 -7.32 -15.22 -1.01
C VAL A 19 -7.15 -16.28 -2.10
N GLU A 20 -8.20 -17.07 -2.32
CA GLU A 20 -8.29 -18.04 -3.41
C GLU A 20 -8.01 -17.43 -4.79
N ASN A 21 -7.57 -18.26 -5.73
CA ASN A 21 -7.22 -17.86 -7.10
C ASN A 21 -6.04 -16.88 -7.21
N LYS A 22 -5.04 -17.01 -6.33
CA LYS A 22 -3.82 -16.19 -6.32
C LYS A 22 -4.17 -14.70 -6.19
N ARG A 23 -4.99 -14.35 -5.20
CA ARG A 23 -5.26 -12.94 -4.86
C ARG A 23 -4.76 -12.68 -3.46
N ILE A 24 -4.25 -11.48 -3.22
CA ILE A 24 -3.72 -11.08 -1.92
C ILE A 24 -4.39 -9.77 -1.54
N ARG A 25 -4.98 -9.72 -0.35
CA ARG A 25 -5.47 -8.47 0.24
C ARG A 25 -4.30 -7.80 0.95
N LEU A 26 -3.98 -6.59 0.53
CA LEU A 26 -2.93 -5.76 1.09
C LEU A 26 -3.55 -4.55 1.77
N LYS A 27 -3.11 -4.25 2.98
CA LYS A 27 -3.31 -2.94 3.59
C LYS A 27 -2.13 -2.07 3.19
N THR A 28 -2.41 -0.88 2.67
CA THR A 28 -1.40 0.10 2.26
C THR A 28 -1.54 1.34 3.13
N THR A 29 -0.44 1.76 3.72
CA THR A 29 -0.34 3.01 4.49
C THR A 29 0.72 3.87 3.85
N ALA A 30 0.34 5.07 3.43
CA ALA A 30 1.25 6.06 2.87
C ALA A 30 1.50 7.17 3.89
N THR A 31 2.76 7.44 4.20
CA THR A 31 3.22 8.48 5.13
C THR A 31 4.10 9.49 4.42
N ASN A 32 4.06 10.76 4.86
CA ASN A 32 4.97 11.79 4.37
C ASN A 32 6.28 11.83 5.19
N GLN A 33 7.19 12.74 4.83
CA GLN A 33 8.46 12.97 5.52
C GLN A 33 8.35 13.31 7.01
N ASP A 34 7.20 13.82 7.45
CA ASP A 34 6.93 14.18 8.84
C ASP A 34 6.32 13.00 9.63
N GLY A 35 6.22 11.81 9.01
CA GLY A 35 5.59 10.63 9.58
C GLY A 35 4.06 10.71 9.61
N VAL A 36 3.46 11.70 8.94
CA VAL A 36 2.01 11.88 8.91
C VAL A 36 1.40 10.97 7.85
N VAL A 37 0.40 10.19 8.24
CA VAL A 37 -0.39 9.36 7.33
C VAL A 37 -1.17 10.26 6.36
N VAL A 38 -0.84 10.15 5.08
CA VAL A 38 -1.50 10.93 4.01
C VAL A 38 -2.66 10.16 3.40
N THR A 39 -2.56 8.83 3.33
CA THR A 39 -3.59 7.94 2.77
C THR A 39 -3.42 6.55 3.36
N GLU A 40 -4.56 5.92 3.65
CA GLU A 40 -4.64 4.50 3.93
C GLU A 40 -5.66 3.88 2.97
N GLY A 41 -5.39 2.65 2.56
CA GLY A 41 -6.28 1.94 1.65
C GLY A 41 -6.03 0.45 1.67
N GLU A 42 -7.02 -0.29 1.20
CA GLU A 42 -6.90 -1.73 0.99
C GLU A 42 -6.93 -2.00 -0.51
N ALA A 43 -6.07 -2.92 -0.96
CA ALA A 43 -5.98 -3.32 -2.35
C ALA A 43 -6.01 -4.84 -2.46
N LEU A 44 -6.73 -5.33 -3.47
CA LEU A 44 -6.71 -6.74 -3.86
C LEU A 44 -5.79 -6.89 -5.07
N VAL A 45 -4.65 -7.55 -4.91
CA VAL A 45 -3.65 -7.72 -5.97
C VAL A 45 -3.52 -9.18 -6.39
N MET A 46 -3.14 -9.43 -7.64
CA MET A 46 -2.70 -10.75 -8.08
C MET A 46 -1.17 -10.77 -8.13
N PRO A 47 -0.49 -11.70 -7.43
CA PRO A 47 0.96 -11.79 -7.45
C PRO A 47 1.44 -12.21 -8.86
N PRO A 48 2.64 -11.77 -9.26
CA PRO A 48 3.20 -12.13 -10.55
C PRO A 48 3.38 -13.66 -10.65
N ARG A 49 3.29 -14.17 -11.89
CA ARG A 49 3.58 -15.58 -12.17
C ARG A 49 5.06 -15.85 -11.89
N GLU A 50 5.36 -16.97 -11.22
CA GLU A 50 6.73 -17.49 -11.10
C GLU A 50 7.36 -17.62 -12.50
N ARG A 51 8.64 -17.27 -12.59
CA ARG A 51 9.46 -17.39 -13.81
C ARG A 51 10.03 -18.79 -13.93
#